data_AF-A0A9X5U257-F1
#
_entry.id   AF-A0A9X5U257-F1
#
_cell.length_a   1.000
_cell.length_b   1.000
_cell.length_c   1.000
_cell.angle_alpha   90.00
_cell.angle_beta   90.00
_cell.angle_gamma   90.00
#
_symmetry.space_group_name_H-M   'P 1'
#
loop_
_entity.id
_entity.type
_entity.pdbx_description
1 polymer ?
#
loop_
_entity_poly.entity_id
_entity_poly.type
_entity_poly.pdbx_seq_one_letter_code
_entity_poly.pdbx_strand_id
1 'polypeptide(L)'
;MDQCFHLQSELPILKYNARQYDLESYNIRCIVIAGRTPSDDDDKMKSLELFRNNLRSVTIVTYDEILESLKTLHHFLSNEDDQEK
;
A
#
# COMPACT_ATOMS: atom_id res chain seq x y z
N MET A 1 -4.39 7.26 -18.20
CA MET A 1 -5.03 6.02 -17.72
C MET A 1 -4.23 4.82 -18.25
N ASP A 2 -2.90 4.81 -18.07
CA ASP A 2 -2.02 3.87 -18.80
C ASP A 2 -0.92 3.23 -17.96
N GLN A 3 -0.53 3.84 -16.83
CA GLN A 3 0.64 3.36 -16.08
C GLN A 3 0.40 2.06 -15.32
N CYS A 4 -0.81 1.86 -14.76
CA CYS A 4 -1.12 0.60 -14.08
C CYS A 4 -1.27 -0.57 -15.08
N PHE A 5 -1.79 -0.30 -16.27
CA PHE A 5 -1.89 -1.28 -17.34
C PHE A 5 -0.49 -1.66 -17.86
N HIS A 6 0.39 -0.67 -18.04
CA HIS A 6 1.80 -0.90 -18.34
C HIS A 6 2.46 -1.76 -17.27
N LEU A 7 2.30 -1.43 -15.99
CA LEU A 7 2.92 -2.18 -14.91
C LEU A 7 2.42 -3.64 -14.87
N GLN A 8 1.10 -3.86 -15.01
CA GLN A 8 0.53 -5.21 -15.08
C GLN A 8 1.00 -6.00 -16.31
N SER A 9 1.24 -5.32 -17.44
CA SER A 9 1.76 -5.96 -18.66
C SER A 9 3.27 -6.26 -18.59
N GLU A 10 4.05 -5.46 -17.86
CA GLU A 10 5.50 -5.61 -17.77
C GLU A 10 5.95 -6.58 -16.66
N LEU A 11 5.14 -6.76 -15.62
CA LEU A 11 5.45 -7.67 -14.50
C LEU A 11 5.63 -9.15 -14.91
N PRO A 12 4.84 -9.73 -15.84
CA PRO A 12 5.08 -11.07 -16.37
C PRO A 12 6.43 -11.20 -17.11
N ILE A 13 6.85 -10.12 -17.79
CA ILE A 13 8.11 -10.06 -18.55
C ILE A 13 9.29 -9.96 -17.58
N LEU A 14 9.16 -9.17 -16.51
CA LEU A 14 10.16 -9.10 -15.44
C LEU A 14 10.28 -10.43 -14.69
N LYS A 15 9.16 -11.12 -14.41
CA LYS A 15 9.12 -12.47 -13.81
C LYS A 15 9.91 -13.49 -14.62
N TYR A 16 9.77 -13.47 -15.95
CA TYR A 16 10.52 -14.36 -16.85
C TYR A 16 12.04 -14.08 -16.79
N ASN A 17 12.44 -12.81 -16.74
CA ASN A 17 13.85 -12.42 -16.68
C ASN A 17 14.49 -12.68 -15.29
N ALA A 18 13.73 -12.54 -14.21
CA ALA A 18 14.22 -12.70 -12.84
C ALA A 18 14.39 -14.17 -12.39
N ARG A 19 13.98 -15.17 -13.20
CA ARG A 19 14.01 -16.62 -12.89
C ARG A 19 13.41 -16.98 -11.52
N GLN A 20 12.54 -16.13 -10.97
CA GLN A 20 11.78 -16.42 -9.75
C GLN A 20 10.48 -17.11 -10.14
N TYR A 21 10.55 -18.43 -10.30
CA TYR A 21 9.43 -19.29 -10.69
C TYR A 21 8.43 -19.54 -9.55
N ASP A 22 8.74 -19.14 -8.32
CA ASP A 22 7.90 -19.32 -7.12
C ASP A 22 6.80 -18.24 -6.96
N LEU A 23 6.78 -17.23 -7.84
CA LEU A 23 5.80 -16.14 -7.77
C LEU A 23 4.51 -16.52 -8.52
N GLU A 24 3.55 -17.13 -7.82
CA GLU A 24 2.22 -17.40 -8.39
C GLU A 24 1.48 -16.08 -8.69
N SER A 25 1.31 -15.78 -9.98
CA SER A 25 0.90 -14.46 -10.51
C SER A 25 -0.61 -14.20 -10.42
N TYR A 26 -1.32 -14.82 -9.47
CA TYR A 26 -2.79 -14.74 -9.41
C TYR A 26 -3.32 -13.51 -8.65
N ASN A 27 -2.49 -12.79 -7.87
CA ASN A 27 -2.92 -11.58 -7.16
C ASN A 27 -1.77 -10.57 -6.99
N ILE A 28 -1.32 -9.97 -8.10
CA ILE A 28 -0.29 -8.92 -8.03
C ILE A 28 -0.94 -7.61 -7.60
N ARG A 29 -0.61 -7.14 -6.39
CA ARG A 29 -1.04 -5.84 -5.87
C ARG A 29 0.04 -4.81 -6.16
N CYS A 30 -0.33 -3.70 -6.81
CA CYS A 30 0.54 -2.54 -6.94
C CYS A 30 0.33 -1.65 -5.72
N ILE A 31 1.39 -1.41 -4.95
CA ILE A 31 1.36 -0.55 -3.77
C ILE A 31 2.37 0.58 -4.00
N VAL A 32 1.91 1.82 -3.86
CA VAL A 32 2.75 3.02 -3.91
C VAL A 32 2.78 3.62 -2.52
N ILE A 33 4.00 3.73 -1.97
CA ILE A 33 4.23 4.39 -0.68
C ILE A 33 4.78 5.77 -0.96
N ALA A 34 4.04 6.82 -0.64
CA ALA A 34 4.44 8.19 -0.94
C ALA A 34 3.89 9.21 0.06
N GLY A 35 4.77 10.15 0.45
CA GLY A 35 4.38 11.33 1.24
C GLY A 35 3.89 11.02 2.66
N ARG A 36 3.32 12.05 3.29
CA ARG A 36 2.65 11.94 4.58
C ARG A 36 1.20 12.43 4.45
N THR A 37 0.30 11.90 5.27
CA THR A 37 -1.09 12.33 5.30
C THR A 37 -1.14 13.83 5.64
N PRO A 38 -1.78 14.66 4.79
CA PRO A 38 -1.88 16.09 5.05
C PRO A 38 -2.94 16.36 6.14
N SER A 39 -2.57 16.23 7.42
CA SER A 39 -3.48 16.43 8.56
C SER A 39 -3.86 17.89 8.82
N ASP A 40 -3.18 18.84 8.16
CA ASP A 40 -3.38 20.29 8.35
C ASP A 40 -4.45 20.88 7.42
N ASP A 41 -4.87 20.14 6.39
CA ASP A 41 -5.70 20.65 5.29
C ASP A 41 -6.75 19.61 4.85
N ASP A 42 -8.00 19.83 5.25
CA ASP A 42 -9.12 18.91 5.03
C ASP A 42 -9.42 18.73 3.53
N ASP A 43 -9.29 19.80 2.73
CA ASP A 43 -9.49 19.77 1.28
C ASP A 43 -8.43 18.89 0.58
N LYS A 44 -7.16 18.97 1.01
CA LYS A 44 -6.10 18.09 0.52
C LYS A 44 -6.30 16.66 0.98
N MET A 45 -6.74 16.43 2.21
CA MET A 45 -7.04 15.08 2.71
C MET A 45 -8.16 14.44 1.89
N LYS A 46 -9.25 15.19 1.66
CA LYS A 46 -10.37 14.75 0.82
C LYS A 46 -9.95 14.48 -0.62
N SER A 47 -9.10 15.33 -1.19
CA SER A 47 -8.55 15.15 -2.53
C SER A 47 -7.66 13.91 -2.63
N LEU A 48 -6.86 13.62 -1.59
CA LEU A 48 -6.03 12.42 -1.49
C LEU A 48 -6.88 11.15 -1.39
N GLU A 49 -7.91 11.17 -0.53
CA GLU A 49 -8.88 10.09 -0.36
C GLU A 49 -9.61 9.77 -1.67
N LEU A 50 -10.13 10.80 -2.35
CA LEU A 50 -10.78 10.67 -3.65
C LEU A 50 -9.83 10.06 -4.70
N PHE A 51 -8.57 10.51 -4.71
CA PHE A 51 -7.57 10.05 -5.67
C PHE A 51 -7.20 8.58 -5.45
N ARG A 52 -6.88 8.18 -4.21
CA ARG A 52 -6.51 6.79 -3.91
C ARG A 52 -7.66 5.82 -4.09
N ASN A 53 -8.90 6.24 -3.79
CA ASN A 53 -10.09 5.41 -3.97
C ASN A 53 -10.47 5.23 -5.45
N ASN A 54 -10.09 6.15 -6.33
CA ASN A 54 -10.36 6.03 -7.77
C ASN A 54 -9.46 4.98 -8.45
N LEU A 55 -8.32 4.62 -7.85
CA LEU A 55 -7.35 3.69 -8.40
C LEU A 55 -7.68 2.25 -8.02
N ARG A 56 -8.42 1.54 -8.89
CA ARG A 56 -8.85 0.16 -8.63
C ARG A 56 -7.72 -0.87 -8.55
N SER A 57 -6.56 -0.56 -9.10
CA SER A 57 -5.45 -1.51 -9.26
C SER A 57 -4.15 -1.06 -8.59
N VAL A 58 -4.13 0.13 -7.98
CA VAL A 58 -2.98 0.68 -7.27
C VAL A 58 -3.44 1.17 -5.91
N THR A 59 -2.87 0.61 -4.85
CA THR A 59 -3.08 1.09 -3.48
C THR A 59 -2.06 2.16 -3.18
N ILE A 60 -2.50 3.36 -2.81
CA ILE A 60 -1.62 4.43 -2.34
C ILE A 60 -1.69 4.46 -0.82
N VAL A 61 -0.52 4.38 -0.18
CA VAL A 61 -0.39 4.47 1.27
C VAL A 61 0.69 5.51 1.60
N THR A 62 0.49 6.27 2.67
CA THR A 62 1.49 7.22 3.16
C THR A 62 2.47 6.55 4.13
N TYR A 63 3.60 7.20 4.41
CA TYR A 63 4.59 6.66 5.34
C TYR A 63 4.05 6.56 6.78
N ASP A 64 3.24 7.52 7.21
CA ASP A 64 2.63 7.50 8.54
C ASP A 64 1.61 6.36 8.69
N GLU A 65 0.79 6.09 7.67
CA GLU A 65 -0.15 4.96 7.68
C GLU A 65 0.55 3.60 7.82
N ILE A 66 1.67 3.39 7.12
CA ILE A 66 2.46 2.15 7.25
C ILE A 66 3.09 2.05 8.65
N LEU A 67 3.63 3.16 9.15
CA LEU A 67 4.26 3.19 10.46
C LEU A 67 3.25 2.92 11.58
N GLU A 68 2.05 3.49 11.48
CA GLU A 68 0.96 3.25 12.42
C GLU A 68 0.49 1.80 12.36
N SER A 69 0.28 1.26 11.14
CA SER A 69 -0.08 -0.15 10.95
C SER A 69 0.95 -1.10 11.57
N LEU A 70 2.24 -0.80 11.42
CA LEU A 70 3.32 -1.60 12.01
C LEU A 70 3.33 -1.51 13.54
N LYS A 71 3.12 -0.31 14.10
CA LYS A 71 3.01 -0.12 15.55
C LYS A 71 1.81 -0.88 16.12
N THR A 72 0.66 -0.80 15.46
CA THR A 72 -0.55 -1.53 15.86
C THR A 72 -0.31 -3.05 15.81
N LEU A 73 0.32 -3.54 14.74
CA LEU A 73 0.68 -4.95 14.63
C LEU A 73 1.67 -5.37 15.71
N HIS A 74 2.68 -4.55 15.98
CA HIS A 74 3.66 -4.79 17.04
C HIS A 74 2.98 -4.83 18.40
N HIS A 75 2.14 -3.85 18.71
CA HIS A 75 1.38 -3.79 19.97
C HIS A 75 0.51 -5.04 20.17
N PHE A 76 -0.22 -5.44 19.12
CA PHE A 76 -1.03 -6.67 19.13
C PHE A 76 -0.18 -7.93 19.36
N LEU A 77 0.98 -8.04 18.71
CA LEU A 77 1.87 -9.19 18.87
C LEU A 77 2.66 -9.18 20.19
N SER A 78 2.93 -8.00 20.73
CA SER A 78 3.59 -7.81 22.03
C SER A 78 2.66 -8.09 23.20
N ASN A 79 1.37 -8.35 22.94
CA ASN A 79 0.38 -8.73 23.95
C ASN A 79 0.37 -7.72 25.12
N GLU A 80 0.59 -6.44 24.82
CA GLU A 80 0.49 -5.33 25.77
C GLU A 80 -0.98 -5.03 26.16
N ASP A 81 -1.91 -5.94 25.83
CA ASP A 81 -3.26 -6.09 26.40
C ASP A 81 -3.23 -6.67 27.83
N ASP A 82 -2.16 -6.42 28.58
CA ASP A 82 -2.10 -6.65 30.01
C ASP A 82 -1.63 -5.33 30.63
N GLN A 83 -2.59 -4.44 30.91
CA GLN A 83 -2.67 -3.51 32.05
C GLN A 83 -3.44 -2.23 31.66
N GLU A 84 -4.77 -2.28 31.70
CA GLU A 84 -5.54 -1.33 32.52
C GLU A 84 -6.99 -1.83 32.70
N LYS A 85 -7.12 -2.57 33.81
CA LYS A 85 -8.21 -2.61 34.78
C LYS A 85 -9.50 -1.84 34.50
#